data_AF-A0A5E7FRJ1-F1
#
_entry.id   AF-A0A5E7FRJ1-F1
#
_cell.length_a   1.000
_cell.length_b   1.000
_cell.length_c   1.000
_cell.angle_alpha   90.00
_cell.angle_beta   90.00
_cell.angle_gamma   90.00
#
_symmetry.space_group_name_H-M   'P 1'
#
loop_
_entity.id
_entity.type
_entity.pdbx_description
1 polymer ?
#
loop_
_entity_poly.entity_id
_entity_poly.type
_entity_poly.pdbx_seq_one_letter_code
_entity_poly.pdbx_strand_id
1 'polypeptide(L)'
;MRTFIRGPVCRGQIATDVIRDNFWALFQAPEHDLYIVDPNYRGQATPLLAMPGQNDDVGSVLSLWHDYRDKRNEYEALRRDNYADAPAPSWSTLWAGNDNALLTIFRHFDSASVNKGLIGDVPQTMWLFDFPLLERTYYQLAVNFDVFGNVSHQAQTRLYFDLIRNGAEQNFLRLMPADSRDGYLDDWYQSGGKFKMWLDYEAIDNDKPTALKLDEKDPKRDFAMQLLARYGELNARPDPINRCDGAYCSRPNIDPALQSAEQALSRLTSRPAAGLKVIDQLPEATMLRIETTSGKREVYSLLRNRAHSNVAFLLGESLRYQPGLDTLTLFPGVLSSYPNFMFNIPAEQVPAFVEAMENARDAHRFEQIVERWGIRRSHPQFWFYFHDLSQYVHETDPVEEGVLDMNRYQNL
;
A
#
# COMPACT_ATOMS: atom_id res chain seq x y z
N MET A 1 4.67 -5.60 12.36
CA MET A 1 4.14 -5.12 11.07
C MET A 1 2.61 -5.21 11.00
N ARG A 2 2.01 -6.39 10.92
CA ARG A 2 0.53 -6.51 10.76
C ARG A 2 -0.28 -5.85 11.89
N THR A 3 0.26 -5.81 13.11
CA THR A 3 -0.32 -5.10 14.26
C THR A 3 -0.61 -3.62 13.96
N PHE A 4 0.18 -2.96 13.09
CA PHE A 4 0.00 -1.53 12.74
C PHE A 4 -1.30 -1.27 12.03
N ILE A 5 -1.74 -2.20 11.18
CA ILE A 5 -2.85 -1.96 10.26
C ILE A 5 -4.13 -2.69 10.69
N ARG A 6 -4.01 -3.82 11.39
CA ARG A 6 -5.18 -4.48 12.00
C ARG A 6 -5.60 -3.85 13.33
N GLY A 7 -4.77 -2.98 13.88
CA GLY A 7 -5.11 -2.21 15.07
C GLY A 7 -6.20 -1.17 14.79
N PRO A 8 -6.88 -0.68 15.85
CA PRO A 8 -7.90 0.37 15.76
C PRO A 8 -7.36 1.69 15.16
N VAL A 9 -6.03 1.85 15.10
CA VAL A 9 -5.35 2.97 14.44
C VAL A 9 -5.58 3.04 12.93
N CYS A 10 -6.08 2.02 12.25
CA CYS A 10 -6.42 2.12 10.82
C CYS A 10 -7.94 2.13 10.57
N ARG A 11 -8.75 2.46 11.59
CA ARG A 11 -10.20 2.60 11.45
C ARG A 11 -10.59 4.04 11.13
N GLY A 12 -11.16 4.25 9.94
CA GLY A 12 -11.74 5.54 9.51
C GLY A 12 -10.85 6.31 8.53
N GLN A 13 -11.45 7.17 7.72
CA GLN A 13 -10.78 7.86 6.61
C GLN A 13 -9.61 8.76 7.05
N ILE A 14 -9.78 9.55 8.11
CA ILE A 14 -8.70 10.41 8.67
C ILE A 14 -7.46 9.57 9.05
N ALA A 15 -7.66 8.28 9.35
CA ALA A 15 -6.57 7.39 9.70
C ALA A 15 -5.68 7.00 8.52
N THR A 16 -6.28 6.91 7.34
CA THR A 16 -5.72 6.30 6.15
C THR A 16 -5.41 7.34 5.06
N ASP A 17 -5.96 8.56 5.12
CA ASP A 17 -5.74 9.65 4.15
C ASP A 17 -4.28 10.09 3.98
N VAL A 18 -3.41 9.68 4.90
CA VAL A 18 -1.97 9.95 4.88
C VAL A 18 -1.14 8.85 4.22
N ILE A 19 -1.75 7.81 3.67
CA ILE A 19 -1.05 6.78 2.89
C ILE A 19 -1.65 6.60 1.51
N ARG A 20 -0.83 6.08 0.59
CA ARG A 20 -1.29 5.67 -0.74
C ARG A 20 -2.09 4.37 -0.66
N ASP A 21 -2.97 4.17 -1.63
CA ASP A 21 -3.80 2.97 -1.72
C ASP A 21 -3.00 1.69 -2.02
N ASN A 22 -1.81 1.84 -2.61
CA ASN A 22 -0.84 0.76 -2.80
C ASN A 22 0.59 1.32 -2.72
N PHE A 23 1.42 0.74 -1.86
CA PHE A 23 2.87 0.97 -1.82
C PHE A 23 3.62 -0.25 -1.27
N TRP A 24 4.90 -0.34 -1.63
CA TRP A 24 5.81 -1.37 -1.10
C TRP A 24 6.64 -0.80 0.03
N ALA A 25 6.87 -1.61 1.06
CA ALA A 25 7.77 -1.29 2.16
C ALA A 25 8.95 -2.26 2.19
N LEU A 26 10.14 -1.68 2.26
CA LEU A 26 11.44 -2.33 2.34
C LEU A 26 12.14 -1.89 3.62
N PHE A 27 13.19 -2.62 4.01
CA PHE A 27 13.93 -2.38 5.23
C PHE A 27 15.41 -2.22 4.93
N GLN A 28 16.07 -1.31 5.63
CA GLN A 28 17.51 -1.14 5.58
C GLN A 28 18.18 -2.25 6.41
N ALA A 29 19.26 -2.82 5.87
CA ALA A 29 20.08 -3.79 6.58
C ALA A 29 20.72 -3.13 7.83
N PRO A 30 20.64 -3.74 9.02
CA PRO A 30 21.18 -3.16 10.25
C PRO A 30 22.67 -2.81 10.17
N GLU A 31 23.45 -3.56 9.39
CA GLU A 31 24.88 -3.36 9.17
C GLU A 31 25.18 -2.09 8.35
N HIS A 32 24.17 -1.55 7.67
CA HIS A 32 24.25 -0.34 6.87
C HIS A 32 23.45 0.83 7.50
N ASP A 33 22.85 0.64 8.68
CA ASP A 33 22.09 1.67 9.38
C ASP A 33 23.01 2.45 10.33
N LEU A 34 23.27 3.74 10.04
CA LEU A 34 24.15 4.59 10.85
C LEU A 34 23.64 4.74 12.28
N TYR A 35 22.32 4.69 12.50
CA TYR A 35 21.78 4.70 13.87
C TYR A 35 22.23 3.47 14.65
N ILE A 36 22.43 2.33 13.98
CA ILE A 36 22.87 1.07 14.60
C ILE A 36 24.41 0.95 14.66
N VAL A 37 25.13 1.42 13.65
CA VAL A 37 26.58 1.17 13.55
C VAL A 37 27.46 2.34 14.00
N ASP A 38 26.93 3.57 14.05
CA ASP A 38 27.67 4.77 14.44
C ASP A 38 27.15 5.37 15.76
N PRO A 39 27.86 5.19 16.89
CA PRO A 39 27.48 5.76 18.19
C PRO A 39 27.43 7.29 18.22
N ASN A 40 28.24 7.99 17.41
CA ASN A 40 28.26 9.44 17.35
C ASN A 40 27.02 9.96 16.62
N TYR A 41 26.68 9.33 15.48
CA TYR A 41 25.43 9.64 14.78
C TYR A 41 24.22 9.35 15.68
N ARG A 42 24.19 8.18 16.34
CA ARG A 42 23.13 7.84 17.31
C ARG A 42 23.00 8.89 18.41
N GLY A 43 24.10 9.31 19.01
CA GLY A 43 24.10 10.32 20.08
C GLY A 43 23.49 11.65 19.66
N GLN A 44 23.67 12.05 18.40
CA GLN A 44 23.08 13.26 17.82
C GLN A 44 21.62 13.06 17.38
N ALA A 45 21.29 11.88 16.85
CA ALA A 45 19.96 11.57 16.33
C ALA A 45 18.92 11.34 17.44
N THR A 46 19.27 10.61 18.51
CA THR A 46 18.32 10.21 19.58
C THR A 46 17.50 11.38 20.16
N PRO A 47 18.09 12.55 20.50
CA PRO A 47 17.32 13.68 21.01
C PRO A 47 16.28 14.24 20.03
N LEU A 48 16.49 14.07 18.73
CA LEU A 48 15.63 14.56 17.66
C LEU A 48 14.46 13.59 17.35
N LEU A 49 14.57 12.33 17.78
CA LEU A 49 13.62 11.26 17.49
C LEU A 49 12.46 11.15 18.51
N ALA A 50 12.30 12.13 19.40
CA ALA A 50 11.24 12.13 20.40
C ALA A 50 9.84 11.97 19.75
N MET A 51 8.96 11.19 20.39
CA MET A 51 7.61 10.88 19.90
C MET A 51 6.51 11.67 20.62
N PRO A 52 5.39 12.00 19.93
CA PRO A 52 4.18 12.53 20.54
C PRO A 52 3.42 11.47 21.35
N GLY A 53 2.49 11.93 22.20
CA GLY A 53 1.68 11.08 23.07
C GLY A 53 2.20 10.93 24.51
N GLN A 54 3.10 11.82 24.95
CA GLN A 54 3.50 11.93 26.37
C GLN A 54 2.79 13.10 27.10
N ASN A 55 2.16 14.02 26.35
CA ASN A 55 1.45 15.20 26.87
C ASN A 55 0.07 15.34 26.17
N ASP A 56 -1.02 15.23 26.92
CA ASP A 56 -2.41 15.17 26.40
C ASP A 56 -3.14 16.52 26.30
N ASP A 57 -2.43 17.64 26.48
CA ASP A 57 -3.06 18.97 26.53
C ASP A 57 -3.61 19.43 25.18
N VAL A 58 -4.90 19.81 25.16
CA VAL A 58 -5.67 20.18 23.97
C VAL A 58 -5.22 21.51 23.34
N GLY A 59 -4.64 22.41 24.14
CA GLY A 59 -4.23 23.75 23.70
C GLY A 59 -2.95 23.81 22.87
N SER A 60 -2.21 22.69 22.74
CA SER A 60 -0.85 22.67 22.21
C SER A 60 -0.68 21.89 20.91
N VAL A 61 -1.74 21.45 20.23
CA VAL A 61 -1.62 20.65 19.00
C VAL A 61 -0.76 21.32 17.92
N LEU A 62 -0.97 22.61 17.67
CA LEU A 62 -0.21 23.36 16.66
C LEU A 62 1.23 23.63 17.11
N SER A 63 1.46 23.98 18.38
CA SER A 63 2.80 24.22 18.90
C SER A 63 3.62 22.93 18.98
N LEU A 64 3.02 21.83 19.46
CA LEU A 64 3.62 20.49 19.44
C LEU A 64 3.93 20.06 18.01
N TRP A 65 3.02 20.29 17.07
CA TRP A 65 3.27 19.95 15.68
C TRP A 65 4.45 20.72 15.10
N HIS A 66 4.56 22.03 15.35
CA HIS A 66 5.74 22.81 14.95
C HIS A 66 7.02 22.28 15.59
N ASP A 67 7.01 22.02 16.90
CA ASP A 67 8.19 21.47 17.61
C ASP A 67 8.62 20.11 17.03
N TYR A 68 7.67 19.22 16.75
CA TYR A 68 7.96 17.91 16.15
C TYR A 68 8.40 18.00 14.69
N ARG A 69 7.82 18.94 13.93
CA ARG A 69 8.25 19.22 12.55
C ARG A 69 9.68 19.73 12.53
N ASP A 70 10.02 20.67 13.39
CA ASP A 70 11.34 21.29 13.44
C ASP A 70 12.40 20.27 13.88
N LYS A 71 12.14 19.50 14.95
CA LYS A 71 13.00 18.36 15.36
C LYS A 71 13.17 17.31 14.25
N ARG A 72 12.08 17.04 13.52
CA ARG A 72 12.15 16.13 12.38
C ARG A 72 13.04 16.69 11.29
N ASN A 73 12.92 17.95 10.92
CA ASN A 73 13.74 18.54 9.86
C ASN A 73 15.21 18.62 10.28
N GLU A 74 15.51 18.90 11.56
CA GLU A 74 16.86 18.74 12.12
C GLU A 74 17.36 17.29 11.99
N TYR A 75 16.52 16.29 12.29
CA TYR A 75 16.87 14.88 12.11
C TYR A 75 17.12 14.54 10.64
N GLU A 76 16.30 15.02 9.71
CA GLU A 76 16.49 14.77 8.29
C GLU A 76 17.74 15.44 7.74
N ALA A 77 18.06 16.66 8.19
CA ALA A 77 19.30 17.34 7.82
C ALA A 77 20.51 16.55 8.33
N LEU A 78 20.49 16.15 9.62
CA LEU A 78 21.52 15.29 10.20
C LEU A 78 21.66 13.98 9.42
N ARG A 79 20.54 13.32 9.10
CA ARG A 79 20.51 12.06 8.34
C ARG A 79 21.09 12.24 6.96
N ARG A 80 20.63 13.24 6.22
CA ARG A 80 21.11 13.58 4.88
C ARG A 80 22.62 13.77 4.90
N ASP A 81 23.12 14.63 5.78
CA ASP A 81 24.53 15.00 5.80
C ASP A 81 25.42 13.79 6.18
N ASN A 82 25.02 12.98 7.16
CA ASN A 82 25.80 11.80 7.55
C ASN A 82 25.76 10.68 6.50
N TYR A 83 24.61 10.45 5.86
CA TYR A 83 24.52 9.45 4.79
C TYR A 83 25.14 9.93 3.48
N ALA A 84 25.35 11.23 3.31
CA ALA A 84 26.07 11.80 2.18
C ALA A 84 27.58 11.49 2.22
N ASP A 85 28.12 11.23 3.41
CA ASP A 85 29.51 10.79 3.66
C ASP A 85 29.65 9.26 3.79
N ALA A 86 28.53 8.54 3.90
CA ALA A 86 28.51 7.08 3.93
C ALA A 86 28.77 6.47 2.54
N PRO A 87 29.17 5.19 2.44
CA PRO A 87 29.24 4.49 1.17
C PRO A 87 27.91 4.58 0.41
N ALA A 88 27.99 4.83 -0.90
CA ALA A 88 26.82 4.91 -1.77
C ALA A 88 25.95 3.64 -1.62
N PRO A 89 24.62 3.79 -1.47
CA PRO A 89 23.75 2.67 -1.19
C PRO A 89 23.72 1.67 -2.35
N SER A 90 23.69 0.39 -2.01
CA SER A 90 23.68 -0.72 -2.98
C SER A 90 22.63 -1.76 -2.59
N TRP A 91 22.56 -2.88 -3.30
CA TRP A 91 21.67 -3.99 -2.92
C TRP A 91 21.98 -4.54 -1.52
N SER A 92 23.21 -4.43 -1.02
CA SER A 92 23.55 -4.84 0.35
C SER A 92 22.90 -3.95 1.42
N THR A 93 22.51 -2.73 1.06
CA THR A 93 21.82 -1.80 1.96
C THR A 93 20.40 -2.29 2.29
N LEU A 94 19.80 -3.17 1.49
CA LEU A 94 18.47 -3.72 1.74
C LEU A 94 18.55 -4.97 2.61
N TRP A 95 17.75 -5.00 3.67
CA TRP A 95 17.60 -6.17 4.52
C TRP A 95 16.81 -7.26 3.77
N ALA A 96 17.34 -8.47 3.81
CA ALA A 96 16.81 -9.63 3.10
C ALA A 96 16.84 -10.89 3.99
N GLY A 97 16.64 -10.73 5.30
CA GLY A 97 16.85 -11.80 6.27
C GLY A 97 15.75 -12.87 6.34
N ASN A 98 14.50 -12.52 5.99
CA ASN A 98 13.37 -13.46 5.91
C ASN A 98 12.22 -12.90 5.06
N ASP A 99 11.09 -13.62 5.02
CA ASP A 99 9.88 -13.30 4.25
C ASP A 99 9.11 -12.03 4.70
N ASN A 100 9.56 -11.34 5.75
CA ASN A 100 9.06 -10.02 6.14
C ASN A 100 9.85 -8.86 5.51
N ALA A 101 10.89 -9.16 4.72
CA ALA A 101 11.73 -8.14 4.07
C ALA A 101 11.00 -7.34 3.00
N LEU A 102 9.99 -7.97 2.39
CA LEU A 102 9.20 -7.41 1.30
C LEU A 102 7.75 -7.36 1.74
N LEU A 103 7.19 -6.17 1.86
CA LEU A 103 5.79 -5.99 2.25
C LEU A 103 5.06 -5.13 1.23
N THR A 104 3.78 -5.44 1.02
CA THR A 104 2.83 -4.59 0.32
C THR A 104 1.77 -4.12 1.28
N ILE A 105 1.48 -2.82 1.23
CA ILE A 105 0.42 -2.19 1.99
C ILE A 105 -0.67 -1.76 1.02
N PHE A 106 -1.91 -2.15 1.32
CA PHE A 106 -3.08 -1.64 0.62
C PHE A 106 -3.92 -0.77 1.56
N ARG A 107 -4.46 0.33 1.06
CA ARG A 107 -5.54 1.08 1.72
C ARG A 107 -6.83 0.88 0.92
N HIS A 108 -7.91 0.55 1.62
CA HIS A 108 -9.26 0.38 1.08
C HIS A 108 -10.13 1.53 1.62
N PHE A 109 -9.81 2.76 1.20
CA PHE A 109 -10.36 4.03 1.69
C PHE A 109 -10.22 4.25 3.20
N ASP A 110 -11.04 3.61 4.03
CA ASP A 110 -11.15 3.79 5.49
C ASP A 110 -10.73 2.53 6.29
N SER A 111 -9.96 1.66 5.65
CA SER A 111 -9.20 0.55 6.24
C SER A 111 -7.92 0.32 5.44
N ALA A 112 -7.03 -0.53 5.95
CA ALA A 112 -5.83 -0.92 5.24
C ALA A 112 -5.47 -2.39 5.55
N SER A 113 -4.49 -2.94 4.84
CA SER A 113 -3.89 -4.25 5.12
C SER A 113 -2.37 -4.26 4.86
N VAL A 114 -1.63 -5.13 5.57
CA VAL A 114 -0.21 -5.42 5.31
C VAL A 114 -0.07 -6.88 4.92
N ASN A 115 0.58 -7.11 3.78
CA ASN A 115 0.80 -8.44 3.24
C ASN A 115 2.29 -8.65 2.96
N LYS A 116 2.76 -9.88 3.20
CA LYS A 116 4.10 -10.28 2.81
C LYS A 116 4.17 -10.43 1.28
N GLY A 117 5.30 -10.06 0.71
CA GLY A 117 5.56 -10.07 -0.72
C GLY A 117 5.26 -8.75 -1.42
N LEU A 118 5.66 -8.68 -2.69
CA LEU A 118 5.46 -7.55 -3.60
C LEU A 118 4.25 -7.85 -4.50
N ILE A 119 3.11 -7.25 -4.19
CA ILE A 119 1.80 -7.53 -4.80
C ILE A 119 1.33 -6.30 -5.60
N GLY A 120 0.62 -6.50 -6.70
CA GLY A 120 0.09 -5.44 -7.56
C GLY A 120 1.11 -4.88 -8.55
N ASP A 121 0.75 -3.89 -9.38
CA ASP A 121 1.76 -3.25 -10.23
C ASP A 121 2.85 -2.56 -9.40
N VAL A 122 3.94 -2.14 -10.04
CA VAL A 122 4.97 -1.30 -9.40
C VAL A 122 4.29 -0.02 -8.87
N PRO A 123 4.24 0.20 -7.55
CA PRO A 123 3.48 1.30 -6.98
C PRO A 123 4.11 2.65 -7.30
N GLN A 124 3.31 3.71 -7.14
CA GLN A 124 3.81 5.07 -7.32
C GLN A 124 4.96 5.37 -6.36
N THR A 125 4.81 5.00 -5.09
CA THR A 125 5.78 5.22 -4.01
C THR A 125 6.28 3.90 -3.42
N MET A 126 7.50 3.93 -2.86
CA MET A 126 8.07 2.86 -2.06
C MET A 126 8.68 3.47 -0.79
N TRP A 127 8.61 2.73 0.31
CA TRP A 127 9.13 3.17 1.60
C TRP A 127 10.35 2.35 1.98
N LEU A 128 11.42 3.02 2.42
CA LEU A 128 12.59 2.37 3.01
C LEU A 128 12.68 2.70 4.50
N PHE A 129 12.41 1.71 5.34
CA PHE A 129 12.52 1.82 6.78
C PHE A 129 13.94 1.55 7.26
N ASP A 130 14.58 2.56 7.86
CA ASP A 130 15.69 2.37 8.79
C ASP A 130 15.15 1.99 10.19
N PHE A 131 16.04 1.67 11.13
CA PHE A 131 15.65 1.29 12.48
C PHE A 131 14.85 2.39 13.20
N PRO A 132 15.27 3.68 13.21
CA PRO A 132 14.47 4.76 13.78
C PRO A 132 13.06 4.88 13.20
N LEU A 133 12.90 4.81 11.88
CA LEU A 133 11.58 4.88 11.24
C LEU A 133 10.72 3.69 11.63
N LEU A 134 11.29 2.47 11.67
CA LEU A 134 10.58 1.26 12.06
C LEU A 134 10.12 1.33 13.53
N GLU A 135 11.02 1.69 14.44
CA GLU A 135 10.77 1.78 15.87
C GLU A 135 9.68 2.83 16.17
N ARG A 136 9.82 4.04 15.60
CA ARG A 136 8.84 5.12 15.77
C ARG A 136 7.48 4.73 15.23
N THR A 137 7.41 4.06 14.07
CA THR A 137 6.15 3.51 13.54
C THR A 137 5.51 2.54 14.54
N TYR A 138 6.32 1.66 15.15
CA TYR A 138 5.82 0.69 16.11
C TYR A 138 5.26 1.33 17.36
N TYR A 139 6.02 2.21 18.00
CA TYR A 139 5.58 2.87 19.21
C TYR A 139 4.39 3.79 18.96
N GLN A 140 4.39 4.53 17.87
CA GLN A 140 3.31 5.46 17.56
C GLN A 140 2.00 4.75 17.23
N LEU A 141 2.03 3.69 16.43
CA LEU A 141 0.81 3.05 15.91
C LEU A 141 0.33 1.87 16.75
N ALA A 142 1.17 1.27 17.58
CA ALA A 142 0.81 0.11 18.39
C ALA A 142 0.88 0.37 19.90
N VAL A 143 1.99 0.90 20.41
CA VAL A 143 2.21 1.01 21.87
C VAL A 143 1.51 2.23 22.47
N ASN A 144 1.68 3.39 21.86
CA ASN A 144 1.21 4.68 22.37
C ASN A 144 -0.15 5.09 21.78
N PHE A 145 -0.71 4.28 20.87
CA PHE A 145 -2.01 4.60 20.26
C PHE A 145 -3.14 4.32 21.26
N ASP A 146 -3.82 5.38 21.69
CA ASP A 146 -5.00 5.26 22.56
C ASP A 146 -6.28 5.34 21.71
N VAL A 147 -7.00 4.22 21.68
CA VAL A 147 -8.27 4.05 20.97
C VAL A 147 -9.38 4.93 21.55
N PHE A 148 -9.32 5.18 22.86
CA PHE A 148 -10.27 6.00 23.60
C PHE A 148 -9.76 7.43 23.80
N GLY A 149 -8.56 7.72 23.28
CA GLY A 149 -7.96 9.04 23.30
C GLY A 149 -8.81 10.07 22.57
N ASN A 150 -8.69 11.32 23.01
CA ASN A 150 -9.45 12.43 22.44
C ASN A 150 -9.03 12.72 20.98
N VAL A 151 -9.83 13.53 20.27
CA VAL A 151 -9.59 13.92 18.87
C VAL A 151 -8.21 14.56 18.66
N SER A 152 -7.70 15.26 19.69
CA SER A 152 -6.37 15.89 19.67
C SER A 152 -5.26 14.84 19.60
N HIS A 153 -5.31 13.78 20.42
CA HIS A 153 -4.37 12.66 20.39
C HIS A 153 -4.34 11.97 19.03
N GLN A 154 -5.54 11.71 18.47
CA GLN A 154 -5.67 11.10 17.16
C GLN A 154 -5.06 11.99 16.07
N ALA A 155 -5.31 13.30 16.11
CA ALA A 155 -4.75 14.26 15.15
C ALA A 155 -3.21 14.36 15.25
N GLN A 156 -2.65 14.46 16.45
CA GLN A 156 -1.20 14.49 16.68
C GLN A 156 -0.52 13.23 16.16
N THR A 157 -1.11 12.07 16.44
CA THR A 157 -0.63 10.79 15.90
C THR A 157 -0.62 10.83 14.37
N ARG A 158 -1.64 11.38 13.69
CA ARG A 158 -1.61 11.41 12.21
C ARG A 158 -0.61 12.40 11.65
N LEU A 159 -0.52 13.58 12.24
CA LEU A 159 0.46 14.58 11.82
C LEU A 159 1.88 14.06 11.94
N TYR A 160 2.18 13.28 12.98
CA TYR A 160 3.49 12.68 13.12
C TYR A 160 3.70 11.49 12.18
N PHE A 161 2.64 10.73 11.85
CA PHE A 161 2.76 9.64 10.89
C PHE A 161 3.01 10.15 9.45
N ASP A 162 2.45 11.31 9.10
CA ASP A 162 2.80 12.04 7.87
C ASP A 162 4.32 12.30 7.76
N LEU A 163 4.96 12.64 8.88
CA LEU A 163 6.41 12.82 8.96
C LEU A 163 7.18 11.50 8.80
N ILE A 164 6.69 10.40 9.40
CA ILE A 164 7.29 9.06 9.22
C ILE A 164 7.19 8.61 7.77
N ARG A 165 6.01 8.74 7.14
CA ARG A 165 5.84 8.45 5.71
C ARG A 165 6.87 9.22 4.90
N ASN A 166 6.91 10.54 5.06
CA ASN A 166 7.80 11.38 4.27
C ASN A 166 9.26 10.98 4.48
N GLY A 167 9.66 10.71 5.73
CA GLY A 167 10.99 10.20 6.04
C GLY A 167 11.31 8.87 5.35
N ALA A 168 10.36 7.92 5.27
CA ALA A 168 10.56 6.63 4.61
C ALA A 168 10.59 6.73 3.08
N GLU A 169 9.79 7.62 2.50
CA GLU A 169 9.79 7.95 1.06
C GLU A 169 11.09 8.63 0.65
N GLN A 170 11.55 9.64 1.41
CA GLN A 170 12.84 10.29 1.17
C GLN A 170 14.01 9.31 1.35
N ASN A 171 13.93 8.40 2.33
CA ASN A 171 14.97 7.40 2.53
C ASN A 171 15.09 6.46 1.33
N PHE A 172 13.96 6.08 0.72
CA PHE A 172 13.96 5.29 -0.51
C PHE A 172 14.65 6.03 -1.67
N LEU A 173 14.45 7.34 -1.81
CA LEU A 173 15.06 8.12 -2.90
C LEU A 173 16.59 8.10 -2.89
N ARG A 174 17.22 7.82 -1.74
CA ARG A 174 18.68 7.61 -1.67
C ARG A 174 19.16 6.44 -2.52
N LEU A 175 18.30 5.45 -2.76
CA LEU A 175 18.59 4.32 -3.66
C LEU A 175 18.54 4.75 -5.14
N MET A 176 17.83 5.82 -5.47
CA MET A 176 17.66 6.31 -6.84
C MET A 176 18.84 7.17 -7.29
N PRO A 177 19.08 7.29 -8.62
CA PRO A 177 20.05 8.24 -9.17
C PRO A 177 19.74 9.66 -8.74
N ALA A 178 20.77 10.41 -8.37
CA ALA A 178 20.67 11.75 -7.79
C ALA A 178 19.77 12.69 -8.63
N ASP A 179 20.04 12.79 -9.94
CA ASP A 179 19.31 13.65 -10.89
C ASP A 179 17.82 13.28 -11.07
N SER A 180 17.40 12.09 -10.65
CA SER A 180 16.00 11.63 -10.79
C SER A 180 15.12 11.93 -9.59
N ARG A 181 15.71 12.24 -8.42
CA ARG A 181 14.99 12.27 -7.13
C ARG A 181 13.97 13.40 -7.05
N ASP A 182 14.30 14.59 -7.55
CA ASP A 182 13.35 15.72 -7.62
C ASP A 182 12.15 15.41 -8.50
N GLY A 183 12.36 14.71 -9.62
CA GLY A 183 11.29 14.27 -10.50
C GLY A 183 10.30 13.33 -9.80
N TYR A 184 10.80 12.42 -8.95
CA TYR A 184 9.94 11.56 -8.14
C TYR A 184 9.18 12.33 -7.07
N LEU A 185 9.83 13.25 -6.34
CA LEU A 185 9.15 14.07 -5.34
C LEU A 185 8.04 14.92 -5.98
N ASP A 186 8.32 15.52 -7.13
CA ASP A 186 7.36 16.31 -7.89
C ASP A 186 6.14 15.51 -8.34
N ASP A 187 6.34 14.25 -8.75
CA ASP A 187 5.26 13.32 -9.09
C ASP A 187 4.45 12.89 -7.86
N TRP A 188 5.14 12.61 -6.74
CA TRP A 188 4.52 12.15 -5.50
C TRP A 188 3.77 13.26 -4.76
N TYR A 189 4.14 14.52 -4.96
CA TYR A 189 3.60 15.67 -4.25
C TYR A 189 3.18 16.79 -5.21
N GLN A 190 2.20 16.55 -6.07
CA GLN A 190 1.75 17.55 -7.05
C GLN A 190 0.98 18.71 -6.39
N SER A 191 0.99 19.88 -7.05
CA SER A 191 0.20 21.08 -6.69
C SER A 191 0.39 21.52 -5.23
N GLY A 192 -0.67 21.50 -4.41
CA GLY A 192 -0.59 21.88 -2.99
C GLY A 192 0.35 21.00 -2.15
N GLY A 193 0.66 19.78 -2.64
CA GLY A 193 1.69 18.93 -2.06
C GLY A 193 3.06 19.61 -2.09
N LYS A 194 3.46 20.21 -3.24
CA LYS A 194 4.72 20.95 -3.38
C LYS A 194 4.82 22.11 -2.40
N PHE A 195 3.72 22.81 -2.16
CA PHE A 195 3.68 23.91 -1.20
C PHE A 195 3.92 23.44 0.24
N LYS A 196 3.27 22.35 0.66
CA LYS A 196 3.54 21.74 1.98
C LYS A 196 4.96 21.19 2.06
N MET A 197 5.46 20.54 1.01
CA MET A 197 6.85 20.09 0.97
C MET A 197 7.82 21.24 1.17
N TRP A 198 7.64 22.33 0.43
CA TRP A 198 8.49 23.52 0.50
C TRP A 198 8.43 24.20 1.87
N LEU A 199 7.28 24.20 2.54
CA LEU A 199 7.10 24.82 3.85
C LEU A 199 7.56 23.95 5.03
N ASP A 200 7.32 22.64 4.95
CA ASP A 200 7.35 21.77 6.13
C ASP A 200 8.38 20.66 6.07
N TYR A 201 8.98 20.37 4.91
CA TYR A 201 9.92 19.26 4.77
C TYR A 201 11.33 19.73 4.40
N GLU A 202 12.32 19.10 5.02
CA GLU A 202 13.73 19.29 4.69
C GLU A 202 14.06 18.85 3.26
N ALA A 203 15.01 19.55 2.64
CA ALA A 203 15.51 19.23 1.31
C ALA A 203 16.22 17.87 1.27
N ILE A 204 15.96 17.11 0.20
CA ILE A 204 16.65 15.84 -0.04
C ILE A 204 18.06 16.05 -0.57
N ASP A 205 18.89 15.02 -0.47
CA ASP A 205 20.17 14.97 -1.17
C ASP A 205 19.92 14.65 -2.65
N ASN A 206 20.37 15.54 -3.54
CA ASN A 206 20.31 15.42 -4.99
C ASN A 206 21.68 15.37 -5.66
N ASP A 207 22.74 15.18 -4.87
CA ASP A 207 24.12 15.26 -5.35
C ASP A 207 24.84 13.92 -5.24
N LYS A 208 24.59 13.15 -4.17
CA LYS A 208 25.38 11.93 -3.92
C LYS A 208 24.88 10.73 -4.74
N PRO A 209 25.80 9.96 -5.32
CA PRO A 209 25.45 8.85 -6.20
C PRO A 209 24.86 7.68 -5.42
N THR A 210 24.02 6.90 -6.11
CA THR A 210 23.69 5.52 -5.72
C THR A 210 24.72 4.56 -6.32
N ALA A 211 25.04 3.46 -5.64
CA ALA A 211 25.86 2.38 -6.22
C ALA A 211 25.01 1.37 -7.02
N LEU A 212 23.68 1.54 -7.03
CA LEU A 212 22.79 0.75 -7.87
C LEU A 212 22.96 1.12 -9.35
N LYS A 213 23.13 0.10 -10.19
CA LYS A 213 23.14 0.26 -11.64
C LYS A 213 21.71 0.12 -12.14
N LEU A 214 21.06 1.26 -12.37
CA LEU A 214 19.68 1.36 -12.80
C LEU A 214 19.60 2.00 -14.20
N ASP A 215 18.58 1.63 -14.98
CA ASP A 215 18.26 2.27 -16.26
C ASP A 215 17.97 3.76 -16.03
N GLU A 216 18.70 4.65 -16.70
CA GLU A 216 18.56 6.10 -16.58
C GLU A 216 17.18 6.61 -17.04
N LYS A 217 16.48 5.87 -17.91
CA LYS A 217 15.17 6.29 -18.45
C LYS A 217 14.03 6.03 -17.48
N ASP A 218 14.08 4.92 -16.76
CA ASP A 218 13.08 4.56 -15.75
C ASP A 218 13.74 3.84 -14.55
N PRO A 219 14.52 4.57 -13.73
CA PRO A 219 15.28 3.96 -12.64
C PRO A 219 14.40 3.24 -11.62
N LYS A 220 13.20 3.77 -11.34
CA LYS A 220 12.27 3.19 -10.36
C LYS A 220 11.70 1.86 -10.86
N ARG A 221 11.28 1.79 -12.13
CA ARG A 221 10.79 0.53 -12.70
C ARG A 221 11.91 -0.49 -12.78
N ASP A 222 13.11 -0.09 -13.22
CA ASP A 222 14.25 -1.02 -13.26
C ASP A 222 14.63 -1.51 -11.86
N PHE A 223 14.66 -0.62 -10.86
CA PHE A 223 14.84 -1.03 -9.46
C PHE A 223 13.80 -2.06 -9.03
N ALA A 224 12.52 -1.83 -9.32
CA ALA A 224 11.44 -2.75 -8.96
C ALA A 224 11.61 -4.13 -9.62
N MET A 225 11.98 -4.17 -10.90
CA MET A 225 12.20 -5.42 -11.63
C MET A 225 13.46 -6.15 -11.13
N GLN A 226 14.54 -5.43 -10.86
CA GLN A 226 15.75 -6.01 -10.26
C GLN A 226 15.50 -6.51 -8.83
N LEU A 227 14.69 -5.80 -8.03
CA LEU A 227 14.28 -6.21 -6.69
C LEU A 227 13.49 -7.54 -6.75
N LEU A 228 12.50 -7.62 -7.65
CA LEU A 228 11.71 -8.83 -7.89
C LEU A 228 12.57 -10.02 -8.33
N ALA A 229 13.55 -9.79 -9.22
CA ALA A 229 14.46 -10.83 -9.68
C ALA A 229 15.43 -11.28 -8.59
N ARG A 230 16.02 -10.34 -7.84
CA ARG A 230 17.05 -10.60 -6.83
C ARG A 230 16.49 -11.29 -5.59
N TYR A 231 15.32 -10.88 -5.13
CA TYR A 231 14.71 -11.38 -3.90
C TYR A 231 13.45 -12.21 -4.18
N GLY A 232 13.33 -12.78 -5.38
CA GLY A 232 12.18 -13.59 -5.78
C GLY A 232 11.91 -14.78 -4.86
N GLU A 233 12.96 -15.42 -4.32
CA GLU A 233 12.83 -16.52 -3.35
C GLU A 233 12.32 -16.06 -1.98
N LEU A 234 12.56 -14.80 -1.60
CA LEU A 234 12.03 -14.18 -0.38
C LEU A 234 10.64 -13.59 -0.58
N ASN A 235 10.23 -13.37 -1.82
CA ASN A 235 8.91 -12.84 -2.13
C ASN A 235 7.85 -13.90 -1.80
N ALA A 236 7.24 -13.78 -0.63
CA ALA A 236 6.24 -14.72 -0.12
C ALA A 236 5.02 -14.89 -1.05
N ARG A 237 4.78 -13.95 -1.97
CA ARG A 237 3.65 -13.94 -2.90
C ARG A 237 4.13 -13.54 -4.31
N PRO A 238 4.66 -14.47 -5.11
CA PRO A 238 4.86 -14.24 -6.54
C PRO A 238 3.53 -13.87 -7.21
N ASP A 239 3.56 -12.89 -8.11
CA ASP A 239 2.34 -12.27 -8.64
C ASP A 239 2.39 -12.18 -10.18
N PRO A 240 2.08 -13.30 -10.86
CA PRO A 240 2.06 -13.37 -12.32
C PRO A 240 0.82 -12.70 -12.93
N ILE A 241 -0.14 -12.26 -12.11
CA ILE A 241 -1.42 -11.73 -12.58
C ILE A 241 -1.30 -10.23 -12.83
N ASN A 242 -0.81 -9.47 -11.84
CA ASN A 242 -0.79 -8.01 -11.91
C ASN A 242 0.38 -7.44 -12.71
N ARG A 243 1.46 -8.20 -12.89
CA ARG A 243 2.66 -7.75 -13.61
C ARG A 243 2.94 -8.62 -14.83
N CYS A 244 1.88 -9.05 -15.51
CA CYS A 244 2.02 -9.96 -16.64
C CYS A 244 2.68 -9.28 -17.84
N ASP A 245 3.87 -9.77 -18.20
CA ASP A 245 4.64 -9.38 -19.38
C ASP A 245 4.81 -10.53 -20.41
N GLY A 246 4.37 -11.75 -20.04
CA GLY A 246 4.49 -12.96 -20.84
C GLY A 246 3.15 -13.52 -21.35
N ALA A 247 3.22 -14.70 -21.95
CA ALA A 247 2.04 -15.41 -22.48
C ALA A 247 1.17 -16.09 -21.41
N TYR A 248 1.69 -16.21 -20.17
CA TYR A 248 1.05 -16.96 -19.09
C TYR A 248 0.92 -16.08 -17.83
N CYS A 249 -0.25 -15.50 -17.63
CA CYS A 249 -0.59 -14.57 -16.54
C CYS A 249 -1.34 -15.27 -15.40
N SER A 250 -0.86 -16.43 -14.95
CA SER A 250 -1.53 -17.23 -13.93
C SER A 250 -0.53 -17.93 -13.03
N ARG A 251 -0.94 -18.23 -11.80
CA ARG A 251 -0.13 -19.05 -10.89
C ARG A 251 0.09 -20.45 -11.48
N PRO A 252 1.30 -21.01 -11.35
CA PRO A 252 1.55 -22.39 -11.73
C PRO A 252 0.87 -23.34 -10.75
N ASN A 253 0.66 -24.59 -11.16
CA ASN A 253 0.23 -25.70 -10.30
C ASN A 253 -1.13 -25.50 -9.59
N ILE A 254 -2.05 -24.74 -10.19
CA ILE A 254 -3.46 -24.68 -9.78
C ILE A 254 -4.35 -25.37 -10.82
N ASP A 255 -5.65 -25.45 -10.55
CA ASP A 255 -6.62 -26.08 -11.48
C ASP A 255 -6.58 -25.37 -12.85
N PRO A 256 -6.54 -26.08 -13.99
CA PRO A 256 -6.49 -25.45 -15.32
C PRO A 256 -7.62 -24.47 -15.62
N ALA A 257 -8.82 -24.70 -15.06
CA ALA A 257 -9.93 -23.76 -15.19
C ALA A 257 -9.66 -22.47 -14.42
N LEU A 258 -9.01 -22.55 -13.25
CA LEU A 258 -8.56 -21.39 -12.49
C LEU A 258 -7.37 -20.67 -13.14
N GLN A 259 -6.44 -21.40 -13.77
CA GLN A 259 -5.37 -20.77 -14.57
C GLN A 259 -5.95 -19.94 -15.71
N SER A 260 -6.94 -20.50 -16.41
CA SER A 260 -7.66 -19.79 -17.48
C SER A 260 -8.43 -18.58 -16.95
N ALA A 261 -9.01 -18.68 -15.75
CA ALA A 261 -9.67 -17.57 -15.07
C ALA A 261 -8.68 -16.45 -14.72
N GLU A 262 -7.54 -16.76 -14.10
CA GLU A 262 -6.49 -15.77 -13.78
C GLU A 262 -5.92 -15.10 -15.03
N GLN A 263 -5.71 -15.88 -16.10
CA GLN A 263 -5.28 -15.37 -17.40
C GLN A 263 -6.27 -14.37 -18.02
N ALA A 264 -7.57 -14.58 -17.80
CA ALA A 264 -8.58 -13.62 -18.24
C ALA A 264 -8.60 -12.39 -17.32
N LEU A 265 -8.57 -12.60 -16.00
CA LEU A 265 -8.64 -11.51 -15.01
C LEU A 265 -7.44 -10.57 -15.06
N SER A 266 -6.26 -11.06 -15.45
CA SER A 266 -5.06 -10.21 -15.61
C SER A 266 -5.29 -9.04 -16.58
N ARG A 267 -6.20 -9.17 -17.55
CA ARG A 267 -6.58 -8.08 -18.48
C ARG A 267 -7.24 -6.87 -17.81
N LEU A 268 -7.76 -7.04 -16.59
CA LEU A 268 -8.36 -5.97 -15.80
C LEU A 268 -7.34 -5.23 -14.92
N THR A 269 -6.15 -5.81 -14.71
CA THR A 269 -5.12 -5.27 -13.81
C THR A 269 -4.18 -4.31 -14.55
N SER A 270 -3.49 -3.45 -13.80
CA SER A 270 -2.41 -2.57 -14.33
C SER A 270 -2.83 -1.66 -15.50
N ARG A 271 -4.12 -1.34 -15.55
CA ARG A 271 -4.71 -0.39 -16.50
C ARG A 271 -5.38 0.74 -15.74
N PRO A 272 -5.12 2.01 -16.13
CA PRO A 272 -5.77 3.15 -15.50
C PRO A 272 -7.24 3.24 -15.90
N ALA A 273 -8.09 3.81 -15.04
CA ALA A 273 -9.51 4.03 -15.29
C ALA A 273 -9.80 4.93 -16.51
N ALA A 274 -8.83 5.73 -16.95
CA ALA A 274 -8.87 6.42 -18.23
C ALA A 274 -9.09 5.44 -19.41
N GLY A 275 -8.50 4.25 -19.35
CA GLY A 275 -8.61 3.18 -20.36
C GLY A 275 -9.50 1.99 -19.97
N LEU A 276 -9.97 1.92 -18.72
CA LEU A 276 -10.86 0.87 -18.20
C LEU A 276 -11.95 1.50 -17.30
N LYS A 277 -13.01 2.00 -17.92
CA LYS A 277 -14.00 2.88 -17.25
C LYS A 277 -14.83 2.20 -16.15
N VAL A 278 -14.94 0.88 -16.15
CA VAL A 278 -15.64 0.14 -15.09
C VAL A 278 -15.01 0.33 -13.71
N ILE A 279 -13.72 0.69 -13.63
CA ILE A 279 -13.04 0.98 -12.36
C ILE A 279 -13.79 2.05 -11.56
N ASP A 280 -14.36 3.05 -12.24
CA ASP A 280 -15.10 4.14 -11.59
C ASP A 280 -16.35 3.64 -10.83
N GLN A 281 -16.91 2.50 -11.25
CA GLN A 281 -18.12 1.88 -10.70
C GLN A 281 -17.81 0.86 -9.59
N LEU A 282 -16.55 0.43 -9.47
CA LEU A 282 -16.15 -0.57 -8.49
C LEU A 282 -15.96 0.05 -7.10
N PRO A 283 -16.34 -0.68 -6.04
CA PRO A 283 -15.98 -0.29 -4.69
C PRO A 283 -14.50 -0.63 -4.40
N GLU A 284 -14.02 -0.20 -3.23
CA GLU A 284 -12.60 -0.29 -2.84
C GLU A 284 -12.09 -1.74 -2.76
N ALA A 285 -12.87 -2.65 -2.18
CA ALA A 285 -12.55 -4.07 -2.07
C ALA A 285 -13.72 -4.95 -2.55
N THR A 286 -13.58 -5.52 -3.73
CA THR A 286 -14.56 -6.46 -4.33
C THR A 286 -14.04 -7.89 -4.24
N MET A 287 -14.86 -8.82 -3.76
CA MET A 287 -14.50 -10.25 -3.73
C MET A 287 -15.02 -10.97 -4.98
N LEU A 288 -14.19 -11.81 -5.59
CA LEU A 288 -14.59 -12.69 -6.68
C LEU A 288 -14.52 -14.14 -6.17
N ARG A 289 -15.66 -14.80 -6.06
CA ARG A 289 -15.74 -16.23 -5.80
C ARG A 289 -15.84 -16.95 -7.13
N ILE A 290 -14.81 -17.72 -7.48
CA ILE A 290 -14.71 -18.44 -8.76
C ILE A 290 -14.78 -19.93 -8.50
N GLU A 291 -15.77 -20.60 -9.09
CA GLU A 291 -16.02 -22.03 -8.87
C GLU A 291 -15.89 -22.82 -10.17
N THR A 292 -15.12 -23.91 -10.13
CA THR A 292 -14.96 -24.84 -11.24
C THR A 292 -16.14 -25.80 -11.32
N THR A 293 -16.29 -26.49 -12.45
CA THR A 293 -17.31 -27.55 -12.61
C THR A 293 -17.11 -28.74 -11.67
N SER A 294 -15.91 -28.92 -11.11
CA SER A 294 -15.62 -29.94 -10.10
C SER A 294 -16.04 -29.53 -8.67
N GLY A 295 -16.57 -28.31 -8.49
CA GLY A 295 -16.93 -27.76 -7.19
C GLY A 295 -15.75 -27.17 -6.40
N LYS A 296 -14.55 -27.12 -7.00
CA LYS A 296 -13.40 -26.41 -6.40
C LYS A 296 -13.63 -24.91 -6.55
N ARG A 297 -13.47 -24.17 -5.46
CA ARG A 297 -13.57 -22.71 -5.47
C ARG A 297 -12.23 -22.05 -5.13
N GLU A 298 -12.02 -20.87 -5.69
CA GLU A 298 -10.97 -19.93 -5.29
C GLU A 298 -11.61 -18.55 -5.08
N VAL A 299 -11.17 -17.84 -4.05
CA VAL A 299 -11.60 -16.46 -3.79
C VAL A 299 -10.47 -15.52 -4.17
N TYR A 300 -10.81 -14.43 -4.85
CA TYR A 300 -9.90 -13.35 -5.19
C TYR A 300 -10.39 -12.03 -4.62
N SER A 301 -9.47 -11.17 -4.21
CA SER A 301 -9.74 -9.77 -3.90
C SER A 301 -9.37 -8.92 -5.10
N LEU A 302 -10.35 -8.23 -5.67
CA LEU A 302 -10.17 -7.18 -6.66
C LEU A 302 -10.19 -5.83 -5.95
N LEU A 303 -9.01 -5.25 -5.78
CA LEU A 303 -8.78 -4.04 -5.03
C LEU A 303 -8.70 -2.86 -5.99
N ARG A 304 -9.47 -1.81 -5.74
CA ARG A 304 -9.34 -0.53 -6.45
C ARG A 304 -8.27 0.30 -5.75
N ASN A 305 -7.23 0.66 -6.49
CA ASN A 305 -6.18 1.56 -6.00
C ASN A 305 -6.52 2.97 -6.46
N ARG A 306 -6.98 3.83 -5.55
CA ARG A 306 -7.30 5.22 -5.89
C ARG A 306 -6.04 6.06 -6.01
N ALA A 307 -5.96 6.79 -7.12
CA ALA A 307 -4.84 7.67 -7.39
C ALA A 307 -5.07 9.05 -6.78
N HIS A 308 -4.00 9.62 -6.22
CA HIS A 308 -4.01 10.93 -5.60
C HIS A 308 -2.83 11.76 -6.11
N SER A 309 -3.04 13.05 -6.24
CA SER A 309 -1.96 14.01 -6.56
C SER A 309 -0.94 14.11 -5.42
N ASN A 310 -1.37 13.91 -4.17
CA ASN A 310 -0.53 13.77 -2.97
C ASN A 310 -1.37 13.25 -1.77
N VAL A 311 -0.70 12.72 -0.74
CA VAL A 311 -1.33 12.24 0.52
C VAL A 311 -0.88 13.05 1.75
N ALA A 312 -0.44 14.29 1.53
CA ALA A 312 0.25 15.07 2.57
C ALA A 312 -0.70 15.81 3.55
N PHE A 313 -2.01 15.70 3.37
CA PHE A 313 -3.01 16.38 4.18
C PHE A 313 -4.01 15.38 4.79
N LEU A 314 -4.42 15.65 6.03
CA LEU A 314 -5.38 14.84 6.79
C LEU A 314 -6.83 14.96 6.31
N LEU A 315 -7.14 15.98 5.53
CA LEU A 315 -8.50 16.33 5.10
C LEU A 315 -8.50 16.72 3.62
N GLY A 316 -9.68 16.77 3.01
CA GLY A 316 -9.86 17.24 1.64
C GLY A 316 -9.23 16.31 0.60
N GLU A 317 -9.25 15.00 0.82
CA GLU A 317 -8.80 13.98 -0.15
C GLU A 317 -9.43 14.17 -1.53
N SER A 318 -10.72 14.52 -1.59
CA SER A 318 -11.45 14.73 -2.85
C SER A 318 -10.84 15.79 -3.77
N LEU A 319 -10.16 16.80 -3.21
CA LEU A 319 -9.46 17.84 -3.98
C LEU A 319 -8.19 17.33 -4.65
N ARG A 320 -7.67 16.18 -4.17
CA ARG A 320 -6.42 15.56 -4.60
C ARG A 320 -6.65 14.28 -5.39
N TYR A 321 -7.86 13.74 -5.37
CA TYR A 321 -8.24 12.50 -6.02
C TYR A 321 -8.18 12.63 -7.56
N GLN A 322 -7.55 11.65 -8.21
CA GLN A 322 -7.31 11.61 -9.65
C GLN A 322 -7.96 10.35 -10.25
N PRO A 323 -9.31 10.33 -10.39
CA PRO A 323 -10.06 9.11 -10.72
C PRO A 323 -9.57 8.43 -12.01
N GLY A 324 -9.19 9.21 -13.04
CA GLY A 324 -8.70 8.67 -14.30
C GLY A 324 -7.41 7.84 -14.20
N LEU A 325 -6.70 7.92 -13.07
CA LEU A 325 -5.46 7.18 -12.79
C LEU A 325 -5.67 5.99 -11.85
N ASP A 326 -6.91 5.73 -11.40
CA ASP A 326 -7.21 4.56 -10.56
C ASP A 326 -6.87 3.26 -11.31
N THR A 327 -6.38 2.26 -10.59
CA THR A 327 -6.06 0.94 -11.15
C THR A 327 -6.70 -0.17 -10.34
N LEU A 328 -6.64 -1.40 -10.86
CA LEU A 328 -7.06 -2.59 -10.12
C LEU A 328 -5.86 -3.49 -9.80
N THR A 329 -5.90 -4.08 -8.61
CA THR A 329 -5.00 -5.18 -8.21
C THR A 329 -5.84 -6.41 -7.89
N LEU A 330 -5.51 -7.54 -8.50
CA LEU A 330 -6.11 -8.83 -8.21
C LEU A 330 -5.21 -9.63 -7.27
N PHE A 331 -5.74 -10.08 -6.14
CA PHE A 331 -5.01 -10.90 -5.19
C PHE A 331 -5.74 -12.23 -4.96
N PRO A 332 -5.07 -13.40 -5.07
CA PRO A 332 -5.67 -14.68 -4.70
C PRO A 332 -5.77 -14.80 -3.17
N GLY A 333 -7.00 -14.77 -2.67
CA GLY A 333 -7.35 -14.74 -1.26
C GLY A 333 -8.24 -13.57 -0.87
N VAL A 334 -8.64 -13.54 0.40
CA VAL A 334 -9.43 -12.45 0.99
C VAL A 334 -8.48 -11.44 1.63
N LEU A 335 -8.39 -10.26 1.02
CA LEU A 335 -7.49 -9.17 1.38
C LEU A 335 -8.32 -7.93 1.71
N SER A 336 -9.24 -8.09 2.66
CA SER A 336 -9.98 -7.00 3.31
C SER A 336 -10.72 -7.57 4.52
N SER A 337 -10.81 -6.80 5.59
CA SER A 337 -11.73 -7.09 6.71
C SER A 337 -13.16 -6.63 6.44
N TYR A 338 -13.35 -5.81 5.40
CA TYR A 338 -14.62 -5.20 5.02
C TYR A 338 -14.88 -5.41 3.52
N PRO A 339 -15.35 -6.60 3.10
CA PRO A 339 -15.77 -6.80 1.72
C PRO A 339 -16.87 -5.79 1.34
N ASN A 340 -16.62 -4.96 0.33
CA ASN A 340 -17.60 -3.95 -0.09
C ASN A 340 -18.63 -4.53 -1.05
N PHE A 341 -18.26 -5.50 -1.88
CA PHE A 341 -19.18 -6.21 -2.76
C PHE A 341 -18.59 -7.56 -3.14
N MET A 342 -19.41 -8.47 -3.67
CA MET A 342 -18.90 -9.73 -4.19
C MET A 342 -19.64 -10.21 -5.45
N PHE A 343 -18.88 -10.87 -6.31
CA PHE A 343 -19.38 -11.61 -7.46
C PHE A 343 -19.16 -13.11 -7.26
N ASN A 344 -20.13 -13.92 -7.69
CA ASN A 344 -19.99 -15.37 -7.79
C ASN A 344 -20.00 -15.78 -9.27
N ILE A 345 -18.90 -16.34 -9.75
CA ILE A 345 -18.65 -16.54 -11.19
C ILE A 345 -18.21 -17.98 -11.43
N PRO A 346 -18.93 -18.77 -12.25
CA PRO A 346 -18.39 -20.05 -12.73
C PRO A 346 -17.11 -19.83 -13.52
N ALA A 347 -16.08 -20.66 -13.33
CA ALA A 347 -14.75 -20.47 -13.94
C ALA A 347 -14.81 -20.32 -15.47
N GLU A 348 -15.68 -21.08 -16.14
CA GLU A 348 -15.94 -20.99 -17.58
C GLU A 348 -16.54 -19.66 -18.05
N GLN A 349 -17.18 -18.90 -17.16
CA GLN A 349 -17.79 -17.61 -17.45
C GLN A 349 -16.87 -16.43 -17.16
N VAL A 350 -15.70 -16.65 -16.55
CA VAL A 350 -14.74 -15.59 -16.24
C VAL A 350 -14.33 -14.80 -17.49
N PRO A 351 -14.06 -15.41 -18.67
CA PRO A 351 -13.79 -14.64 -19.89
C PRO A 351 -14.92 -13.68 -20.28
N ALA A 352 -16.19 -14.10 -20.13
CA ALA A 352 -17.34 -13.26 -20.43
C ALA A 352 -17.56 -12.16 -19.38
N PHE A 353 -17.27 -12.46 -18.10
CA PHE A 353 -17.25 -11.45 -17.04
C PHE A 353 -16.21 -10.37 -17.34
N VAL A 354 -14.98 -10.75 -17.67
CA VAL A 354 -13.90 -9.82 -18.02
C VAL A 354 -14.28 -8.99 -19.25
N GLU A 355 -14.81 -9.61 -20.31
CA GLU A 355 -15.26 -8.87 -21.49
C GLU A 355 -16.37 -7.86 -21.16
N ALA A 356 -17.31 -8.23 -20.29
CA ALA A 356 -18.35 -7.31 -19.83
C ALA A 356 -17.75 -6.13 -19.04
N MET A 357 -16.80 -6.40 -18.14
CA MET A 357 -16.07 -5.39 -17.38
C MET A 357 -15.28 -4.44 -18.30
N GLU A 358 -14.58 -4.95 -19.32
CA GLU A 358 -13.85 -4.13 -20.30
C GLU A 358 -14.77 -3.22 -21.13
N ASN A 359 -16.01 -3.65 -21.36
CA ASN A 359 -17.01 -2.92 -22.15
C ASN A 359 -17.95 -2.04 -21.32
N ALA A 360 -17.96 -2.16 -19.99
CA ALA A 360 -18.77 -1.34 -19.11
C ALA A 360 -18.16 0.06 -18.96
N ARG A 361 -18.83 1.06 -19.55
CA ARG A 361 -18.39 2.46 -19.55
C ARG A 361 -19.25 3.38 -18.69
N ASP A 362 -20.34 2.86 -18.15
CA ASP A 362 -21.34 3.59 -17.39
C ASP A 362 -22.01 2.65 -16.37
N ALA A 363 -22.78 3.26 -15.46
CA ALA A 363 -23.50 2.54 -14.41
C ALA A 363 -24.54 1.55 -14.95
N HIS A 364 -25.14 1.81 -16.12
CA HIS A 364 -26.16 0.93 -16.68
C HIS A 364 -25.56 -0.40 -17.17
N ARG A 365 -24.42 -0.35 -17.87
CA ARG A 365 -23.69 -1.56 -18.26
C ARG A 365 -23.12 -2.30 -17.05
N PHE A 366 -22.66 -1.56 -16.04
CA PHE A 366 -22.18 -2.19 -14.81
C PHE A 366 -23.30 -2.90 -14.05
N GLU A 367 -24.50 -2.32 -14.01
CA GLU A 367 -25.70 -2.96 -13.42
C GLU A 367 -25.99 -4.32 -14.06
N GLN A 368 -25.84 -4.46 -15.38
CA GLN A 368 -26.01 -5.75 -16.07
C GLN A 368 -24.99 -6.82 -15.62
N ILE A 369 -23.78 -6.41 -15.25
CA ILE A 369 -22.76 -7.29 -14.66
C ILE A 369 -23.22 -7.72 -13.27
N VAL A 370 -23.71 -6.78 -12.46
CA VAL A 370 -24.21 -7.04 -11.12
C VAL A 370 -25.45 -7.94 -11.12
N GLU A 371 -26.41 -7.72 -12.02
CA GLU A 371 -27.58 -8.59 -12.17
C GLU A 371 -27.21 -10.04 -12.51
N ARG A 372 -26.14 -10.23 -13.30
CA ARG A 372 -25.74 -11.55 -13.78
C ARG A 372 -24.88 -12.34 -12.78
N TRP A 373 -23.96 -11.67 -12.09
CA TRP A 373 -22.95 -12.35 -11.24
C TRP A 373 -22.88 -11.80 -9.81
N GLY A 374 -23.50 -10.66 -9.53
CA GLY A 374 -23.39 -9.97 -8.25
C GLY A 374 -24.24 -10.61 -7.16
N ILE A 375 -23.72 -10.62 -5.93
CA ILE A 375 -24.43 -11.13 -4.76
C ILE A 375 -24.94 -9.96 -3.92
N ARG A 376 -26.10 -9.40 -4.28
CA ARG A 376 -26.72 -8.31 -3.49
C ARG A 376 -27.14 -8.79 -2.11
N ARG A 377 -27.34 -7.87 -1.17
CA ARG A 377 -27.90 -8.16 0.17
C ARG A 377 -29.26 -8.86 0.10
N SER A 378 -30.01 -8.65 -0.99
CA SER A 378 -31.30 -9.30 -1.26
C SER A 378 -31.19 -10.71 -1.86
N HIS A 379 -29.98 -11.19 -2.18
CA HIS A 379 -29.77 -12.50 -2.76
C HIS A 379 -30.25 -13.59 -1.77
N PRO A 380 -31.06 -14.58 -2.20
CA PRO A 380 -31.65 -15.57 -1.29
C PRO A 380 -30.60 -16.43 -0.55
N GLN A 381 -29.42 -16.57 -1.14
CA GLN A 381 -28.26 -17.28 -0.55
C GLN A 381 -27.13 -16.32 -0.10
N PHE A 382 -27.43 -15.05 0.16
CA PHE A 382 -26.42 -14.05 0.54
C PHE A 382 -25.48 -14.55 1.65
N TRP A 383 -26.04 -15.06 2.76
CA TRP A 383 -25.25 -15.52 3.90
C TRP A 383 -24.37 -16.74 3.61
N PHE A 384 -24.79 -17.61 2.69
CA PHE A 384 -23.95 -18.71 2.24
C PHE A 384 -22.69 -18.16 1.58
N TYR A 385 -22.84 -17.29 0.59
CA TYR A 385 -21.70 -16.72 -0.12
C TYR A 385 -20.82 -15.81 0.74
N PHE A 386 -21.42 -15.00 1.60
CA PHE A 386 -20.68 -14.09 2.47
C PHE A 386 -19.85 -14.85 3.51
N HIS A 387 -20.42 -15.87 4.17
CA HIS A 387 -19.68 -16.70 5.13
C HIS A 387 -18.66 -17.62 4.46
N ASP A 388 -18.87 -17.99 3.20
CA ASP A 388 -17.91 -18.78 2.42
C ASP A 388 -16.55 -18.06 2.28
N LEU A 389 -16.53 -16.73 2.34
CA LEU A 389 -15.29 -15.95 2.37
C LEU A 389 -14.46 -16.24 3.62
N SER A 390 -15.08 -16.21 4.82
CA SER A 390 -14.41 -16.57 6.07
C SER A 390 -14.02 -18.04 6.10
N GLN A 391 -14.90 -18.93 5.61
CA GLN A 391 -14.60 -20.35 5.49
C GLN A 391 -13.38 -20.60 4.58
N TYR A 392 -13.29 -19.89 3.46
CA TYR A 392 -12.14 -19.98 2.56
C TYR A 392 -10.84 -19.56 3.26
N VAL A 393 -10.85 -18.50 4.08
CA VAL A 393 -9.68 -18.10 4.88
C VAL A 393 -9.33 -19.19 5.89
N HIS A 394 -10.31 -19.75 6.60
CA HIS A 394 -10.08 -20.87 7.51
C HIS A 394 -9.40 -22.07 6.82
N GLU A 395 -9.83 -22.40 5.59
CA GLU A 395 -9.29 -23.52 4.81
C GLU A 395 -7.88 -23.25 4.26
N THR A 396 -7.55 -22.00 3.92
CA THR A 396 -6.33 -21.66 3.18
C THR A 396 -5.25 -20.93 3.98
N ASP A 397 -5.64 -20.16 5.00
CA ASP A 397 -4.76 -19.39 5.88
C ASP A 397 -5.37 -19.25 7.30
N PRO A 398 -5.50 -20.36 8.06
CA PRO A 398 -6.24 -20.38 9.33
C PRO A 398 -5.67 -19.45 10.41
N VAL A 399 -4.39 -19.06 10.31
CA VAL A 399 -3.77 -18.09 11.23
C VAL A 399 -4.35 -16.68 11.02
N GLU A 400 -4.85 -16.40 9.82
CA GLU A 400 -5.40 -15.12 9.42
C GLU A 400 -6.94 -15.09 9.52
N GLU A 401 -7.55 -16.17 10.01
CA GLU A 401 -9.00 -16.27 10.15
C GLU A 401 -9.55 -15.20 11.10
N GLY A 402 -10.64 -14.59 10.67
CA GLY A 402 -11.43 -13.66 11.45
C GLY A 402 -12.82 -13.51 10.87
N VAL A 403 -13.67 -12.80 11.62
CA VAL A 403 -15.02 -12.44 11.15
C VAL A 403 -14.89 -11.25 10.20
N LEU A 404 -15.39 -11.41 8.97
CA LEU A 404 -15.49 -10.32 8.00
C LEU A 404 -16.69 -9.44 8.34
N ASP A 405 -16.50 -8.12 8.32
CA ASP A 405 -17.52 -7.16 8.69
C ASP A 405 -18.32 -6.71 7.46
N MET A 406 -19.62 -7.01 7.48
CA MET A 406 -20.58 -6.70 6.42
C MET A 406 -21.06 -5.24 6.44
N ASN A 407 -20.71 -4.44 7.45
CA ASN A 407 -21.24 -3.07 7.62
C ASN A 407 -20.95 -2.13 6.42
N ARG A 408 -19.87 -2.37 5.68
CA ARG A 408 -19.46 -1.59 4.48
C ARG A 408 -19.87 -2.26 3.15
N TYR A 409 -20.69 -3.31 3.21
CA TYR A 409 -21.19 -3.99 2.02
C TYR A 409 -22.16 -3.09 1.26
N GLN A 410 -21.86 -2.71 0.03
CA GLN A 410 -22.65 -1.79 -0.77
C GLN A 410 -23.90 -2.47 -1.34
N ASN A 411 -24.93 -1.66 -1.58
CA ASN A 411 -26.07 -2.06 -2.39
C ASN A 411 -25.90 -1.45 -3.78
N LEU A 412 -24.94 -2.00 -4.53
CA LEU A 412 -24.83 -1.83 -5.97
C LEU A 412 -26.03 -2.49 -6.61
#